data_AF-A0A963CTA5-F1
#
_entry.id   AF-A0A963CTA5-F1
#
_cell.length_a   1.000
_cell.length_b   1.000
_cell.length_c   1.000
_cell.angle_alpha   90.00
_cell.angle_beta   90.00
_cell.angle_gamma   90.00
#
_symmetry.space_group_name_H-M   'P 1'
#
loop_
_entity.id
_entity.type
_entity.pdbx_description
1 polymer ?
#
loop_
_entity_poly.entity_id
_entity_poly.type
_entity_poly.pdbx_seq_one_letter_code
_entity_poly.pdbx_strand_id
1 'polypeptide(L)'
;ELRQVYNACLPKLSEYATEMGQNERLFNAYQAVAEGSEELDPAQRKLLQNSLRDFHLSGVDLPAEKKARFKEISQQLSKLASQFEENLLDATNAWSKLITDQSELAGLPESALQLARQTAQQRGEPEGWMLTLEFPSYLPVMTYADNRELRRELYTAFSTRASDQGPHAGQWDNSEIIEQILRLRHEQAQLLGFDNYADRSLAKKMAESSEQVMEFLNDLTARSHRQAETELAELRSFAAEHYRATELEAWDIGYFSEKLRQQRYDITQEELKPYFPETRVLPGMFAVVKRLYGIEISEVKGVDRWHPDVRFFEIRSHQGELRGQFYLDLYARPKKRGGAWMDGCIDRMFSDDCDQIPVAYLTCNFSPPVGGKPALFTHDEVQTLFHEFGHGLHHLLTRVDYPGVAGINGVAWDAVELPSQFM
;
A
#
# COMPACT_ATOMS: atom_id res chain seq x y z
N GLU A 1 -18.12 -14.78 4.79
CA GLU A 1 -18.86 -14.81 3.51
C GLU A 1 -18.03 -14.31 2.33
N LEU A 2 -17.64 -13.03 2.27
CA LEU A 2 -16.86 -12.49 1.12
C LEU A 2 -15.56 -13.27 0.80
N ARG A 3 -14.70 -13.56 1.78
CA ARG A 3 -13.47 -14.36 1.56
C ARG A 3 -13.75 -15.73 0.95
N GLN A 4 -14.81 -16.41 1.39
CA GLN A 4 -15.17 -17.72 0.87
C GLN A 4 -15.54 -17.64 -0.61
N VAL A 5 -16.33 -16.62 -1.00
CA VAL A 5 -16.69 -16.38 -2.39
C VAL A 5 -15.45 -15.99 -3.21
N TYR A 6 -14.63 -15.08 -2.70
CA TYR A 6 -13.38 -14.63 -3.33
C TYR A 6 -12.44 -15.82 -3.61
N ASN A 7 -12.15 -16.63 -2.59
CA ASN A 7 -11.26 -17.79 -2.70
C ASN A 7 -11.82 -18.88 -3.61
N ALA A 8 -13.15 -19.01 -3.74
CA ALA A 8 -13.77 -19.91 -4.71
C ALA A 8 -13.64 -19.41 -6.17
N CYS A 9 -13.50 -18.09 -6.38
CA CYS A 9 -13.33 -17.47 -7.69
C CYS A 9 -11.87 -17.40 -8.15
N LEU A 10 -10.90 -17.29 -7.22
CA LEU A 10 -9.47 -17.14 -7.54
C LEU A 10 -8.91 -18.18 -8.53
N PRO A 11 -9.20 -19.49 -8.39
CA PRO A 11 -8.71 -20.48 -9.35
C PRO A 11 -9.25 -20.24 -10.76
N LYS A 12 -10.52 -19.81 -10.88
CA LYS A 12 -11.17 -19.53 -12.17
C LYS A 12 -10.56 -18.30 -12.85
N LEU A 13 -10.28 -17.26 -12.07
CA LEU A 13 -9.62 -16.04 -12.57
C LEU A 13 -8.19 -16.35 -13.01
N SER A 14 -7.45 -17.14 -12.23
CA SER A 14 -6.07 -17.56 -12.57
C SER A 14 -6.02 -18.45 -13.81
N GLU A 15 -6.98 -19.37 -13.93
CA GLU A 15 -7.14 -20.21 -15.11
C GLU A 15 -7.42 -19.38 -16.36
N TYR A 16 -8.40 -18.48 -16.30
CA TYR A 16 -8.73 -17.58 -17.41
C TYR A 16 -7.54 -16.71 -17.82
N ALA A 17 -6.86 -16.09 -16.86
CA ALA A 17 -5.68 -15.26 -17.14
C ALA A 17 -4.56 -16.06 -17.81
N THR A 18 -4.34 -17.31 -17.38
CA THR A 18 -3.33 -18.18 -17.99
C THR A 18 -3.74 -18.63 -19.40
N GLU A 19 -5.01 -19.00 -19.59
CA GLU A 19 -5.54 -19.39 -20.89
C GLU A 19 -5.42 -18.24 -21.90
N MET A 20 -5.79 -17.03 -21.50
CA MET A 20 -5.65 -15.82 -22.33
C MET A 20 -4.17 -15.54 -22.64
N GLY A 21 -3.29 -15.55 -21.63
CA GLY A 21 -1.87 -15.27 -21.81
C GLY A 21 -1.10 -16.35 -22.59
N GLN A 22 -1.64 -17.56 -22.73
CA GLN A 22 -1.04 -18.66 -23.50
C GLN A 22 -1.79 -18.96 -24.81
N ASN A 23 -2.78 -18.14 -25.18
CA ASN A 23 -3.56 -18.34 -26.38
C ASN A 23 -2.74 -18.03 -27.64
N GLU A 24 -2.28 -19.07 -28.32
CA GLU A 24 -1.43 -18.96 -29.53
C GLU A 24 -2.13 -18.22 -30.68
N ARG A 25 -3.45 -18.39 -30.84
CA ARG A 25 -4.19 -17.69 -31.90
C ARG A 25 -4.23 -16.18 -31.65
N LEU A 26 -4.45 -15.79 -30.39
CA LEU A 26 -4.44 -14.39 -29.98
C LEU A 26 -3.04 -13.80 -30.14
N PHE A 27 -2.01 -14.50 -29.64
CA PHE A 27 -0.62 -14.09 -29.79
C PHE A 27 -0.23 -13.88 -31.26
N ASN A 28 -0.55 -14.84 -32.14
CA ASN A 28 -0.27 -14.74 -33.58
C ASN A 28 -1.00 -13.55 -34.23
N ALA A 29 -2.18 -13.17 -33.74
CA ALA A 29 -2.89 -11.98 -34.21
C ALA A 29 -2.14 -10.69 -33.83
N TYR A 30 -1.61 -10.59 -32.60
CA TYR A 30 -0.75 -9.48 -32.21
C TYR A 30 0.55 -9.46 -33.04
N GLN A 31 1.17 -10.61 -33.28
CA GLN A 31 2.37 -10.71 -34.12
C GLN A 31 2.11 -10.23 -35.56
N ALA A 32 0.98 -10.63 -36.16
CA ALA A 32 0.61 -10.20 -37.50
C ALA A 32 0.47 -8.67 -37.61
N VAL A 33 -0.03 -8.00 -36.57
CA VAL A 33 -0.08 -6.53 -36.50
C VAL A 33 1.34 -5.96 -36.38
N ALA A 34 2.21 -6.57 -35.56
CA ALA A 34 3.59 -6.12 -35.38
C ALA A 34 4.46 -6.27 -36.64
N GLU A 35 4.19 -7.28 -37.46
CA GLU A 35 4.86 -7.55 -38.74
C GLU A 35 4.24 -6.78 -39.92
N GLY A 36 3.02 -6.24 -39.72
CA GLY A 36 2.29 -5.48 -40.73
C GLY A 36 2.96 -4.13 -41.04
N SER A 37 2.50 -3.51 -42.14
CA SER A 37 2.96 -2.18 -42.57
C SER A 37 2.07 -1.03 -42.05
N GLU A 38 1.17 -1.31 -41.11
CA GLU A 38 0.27 -0.29 -40.56
C GLU A 38 1.05 0.71 -39.70
N GLU A 39 0.75 2.00 -39.88
CA GLU A 39 1.33 3.04 -39.04
C GLU A 39 0.60 3.10 -37.70
N LEU A 40 1.23 2.56 -36.65
CA LEU A 40 0.73 2.65 -35.28
C LEU A 40 1.21 3.92 -34.59
N ASP A 41 0.29 4.59 -33.90
CA ASP A 41 0.60 5.69 -32.99
C ASP A 41 1.48 5.21 -31.80
N PRO A 42 2.10 6.12 -31.03
CA PRO A 42 2.97 5.73 -29.93
C PRO A 42 2.29 4.88 -28.85
N ALA A 43 1.02 5.13 -28.53
CA ALA A 43 0.28 4.39 -27.51
C ALA A 43 -0.10 2.99 -28.01
N GLN A 44 -0.57 2.86 -29.25
CA GLN A 44 -0.82 1.58 -29.91
C GLN A 44 0.44 0.73 -29.98
N ARG A 45 1.57 1.32 -30.38
CA ARG A 45 2.86 0.62 -30.44
C ARG A 45 3.30 0.14 -29.05
N LYS A 46 3.16 0.98 -28.03
CA LYS A 46 3.49 0.61 -26.64
C LYS A 46 2.59 -0.52 -26.14
N LEU A 47 1.29 -0.45 -26.43
CA LEU A 47 0.33 -1.51 -26.09
C LEU A 47 0.72 -2.83 -26.75
N LEU A 48 1.04 -2.81 -28.04
CA LEU A 48 1.45 -3.98 -28.80
C LEU A 48 2.73 -4.60 -28.23
N GLN A 49 3.75 -3.78 -27.97
CA GLN A 49 5.01 -4.23 -27.35
C GLN A 49 4.79 -4.84 -25.97
N ASN A 50 4.02 -4.16 -25.10
CA ASN A 50 3.69 -4.67 -23.77
C ASN A 50 2.90 -5.98 -23.85
N SER A 51 1.95 -6.09 -24.78
CA SER A 51 1.12 -7.29 -24.96
C SER A 51 1.97 -8.47 -25.40
N LEU A 52 2.80 -8.32 -26.46
CA LEU A 52 3.70 -9.38 -26.94
C LEU A 52 4.66 -9.85 -25.85
N ARG A 53 5.30 -8.91 -25.13
CA ARG A 53 6.13 -9.23 -23.96
C ARG A 53 5.35 -10.04 -22.92
N ASP A 54 4.12 -9.63 -22.61
CA ASP A 54 3.32 -10.26 -21.58
C ASP A 54 2.81 -11.66 -21.98
N PHE A 55 2.60 -11.93 -23.27
CA PHE A 55 2.40 -13.30 -23.80
C PHE A 55 3.62 -14.18 -23.53
N HIS A 56 4.83 -13.69 -23.85
CA HIS A 56 6.08 -14.41 -23.56
C HIS A 56 6.24 -14.67 -22.05
N LEU A 57 5.97 -13.67 -21.20
CA LEU A 57 6.03 -13.79 -19.74
C LEU A 57 4.92 -14.65 -19.12
N SER A 58 3.89 -14.99 -19.92
CA SER A 58 2.84 -15.96 -19.60
C SER A 58 3.17 -17.37 -20.12
N GLY A 59 4.29 -17.52 -20.82
CA GLY A 59 4.77 -18.80 -21.32
C GLY A 59 4.11 -19.27 -22.62
N VAL A 60 3.67 -18.35 -23.49
CA VAL A 60 3.08 -18.71 -24.79
C VAL A 60 4.03 -19.56 -25.66
N ASP A 61 5.35 -19.39 -25.52
CA ASP A 61 6.35 -20.12 -26.31
C ASP A 61 6.73 -21.49 -25.72
N LEU A 62 6.21 -21.80 -24.53
CA LEU A 62 6.59 -23.03 -23.84
C LEU A 62 6.02 -24.26 -24.57
N PRO A 63 6.74 -25.39 -24.59
CA PRO A 63 6.15 -26.68 -24.97
C PRO A 63 4.95 -27.02 -24.08
N ALA A 64 4.01 -27.82 -24.61
CA ALA A 64 2.73 -28.13 -23.94
C ALA A 64 2.89 -28.60 -22.48
N GLU A 65 3.88 -29.45 -22.19
CA GLU A 65 4.15 -29.94 -20.83
C GLU A 65 4.58 -28.80 -19.88
N LYS A 66 5.45 -27.89 -20.35
CA LYS A 66 5.90 -26.73 -19.58
C LYS A 66 4.79 -25.69 -19.41
N LYS A 67 3.90 -25.51 -20.40
CA LYS A 67 2.69 -24.67 -20.27
C LYS A 67 1.77 -25.17 -19.15
N ALA A 68 1.54 -26.48 -19.10
CA ALA A 68 0.71 -27.10 -18.06
C ALA A 68 1.30 -26.87 -16.66
N ARG A 69 2.62 -27.05 -16.49
CA ARG A 69 3.30 -26.77 -15.23
C ARG A 69 3.26 -25.28 -14.86
N PHE A 70 3.46 -24.38 -15.82
CA PHE A 70 3.35 -22.94 -15.60
C PHE A 70 1.96 -22.53 -15.10
N LYS A 71 0.90 -23.12 -15.67
CA LYS A 71 -0.49 -22.89 -15.24
C LYS A 71 -0.72 -23.34 -13.80
N GLU A 72 -0.24 -24.54 -13.45
CA GLU A 72 -0.34 -25.07 -12.09
C GLU A 72 0.38 -24.15 -11.09
N ILE A 73 1.61 -23.73 -11.39
CA ILE A 73 2.38 -22.81 -10.55
C ILE A 73 1.63 -21.48 -10.37
N SER A 74 1.09 -20.91 -11.44
CA SER A 74 0.37 -19.62 -11.40
C SER A 74 -0.88 -19.69 -10.51
N GLN A 75 -1.64 -20.80 -10.58
CA GLN A 75 -2.78 -21.04 -9.70
C GLN A 75 -2.37 -21.20 -8.23
N GLN A 76 -1.29 -21.93 -7.96
CA GLN A 76 -0.77 -22.11 -6.60
C GLN A 76 -0.28 -20.77 -6.01
N LEU A 77 0.46 -19.98 -6.79
CA LEU A 77 0.93 -18.65 -6.36
C LEU A 77 -0.23 -17.70 -6.04
N SER A 78 -1.30 -17.69 -6.85
CA SER A 78 -2.49 -16.87 -6.58
C SER A 78 -3.16 -17.27 -5.26
N LYS A 79 -3.31 -18.58 -5.01
CA LYS A 79 -3.88 -19.09 -3.76
C LYS A 79 -3.00 -18.74 -2.55
N LEU A 80 -1.69 -18.93 -2.65
CA LEU A 80 -0.75 -18.66 -1.57
C LEU A 80 -0.68 -17.16 -1.23
N ALA A 81 -0.72 -16.28 -2.24
CA ALA A 81 -0.75 -14.84 -2.03
C ALA A 81 -2.04 -14.40 -1.29
N SER A 82 -3.20 -14.95 -1.68
CA SER A 82 -4.45 -14.70 -0.96
C SER A 82 -4.36 -15.16 0.49
N GLN A 83 -3.89 -16.38 0.73
CA GLN A 83 -3.72 -16.92 2.08
C GLN A 83 -2.79 -16.06 2.93
N PHE A 84 -1.68 -15.59 2.36
CA PHE A 84 -0.73 -14.71 3.04
C PHE A 84 -1.40 -13.43 3.55
N GLU A 85 -2.16 -12.75 2.69
CA GLU A 85 -2.87 -11.52 3.04
C GLU A 85 -3.98 -11.76 4.08
N GLU A 86 -4.73 -12.85 3.95
CA GLU A 86 -5.76 -13.23 4.91
C GLU A 86 -5.18 -13.51 6.30
N ASN A 87 -4.09 -14.28 6.37
CA ASN A 87 -3.36 -14.58 7.59
C ASN A 87 -2.84 -13.31 8.28
N LEU A 88 -2.24 -12.39 7.53
CA LEU A 88 -1.73 -11.13 8.07
C LEU A 88 -2.85 -10.24 8.61
N LEU A 89 -3.97 -10.17 7.89
CA LEU A 89 -5.14 -9.41 8.31
C LEU A 89 -5.76 -10.03 9.57
N ASP A 90 -5.87 -11.35 9.65
CA ASP A 90 -6.42 -12.04 10.82
C ASP A 90 -5.52 -11.89 12.04
N ALA A 91 -4.21 -12.08 11.89
CA ALA A 91 -3.25 -11.86 12.97
C ALA A 91 -3.28 -10.41 13.49
N THR A 92 -3.48 -9.42 12.61
CA THR A 92 -3.61 -8.01 13.00
C THR A 92 -4.89 -7.77 13.81
N ASN A 93 -6.04 -8.31 13.36
CA ASN A 93 -7.33 -8.06 14.00
C ASN A 93 -7.54 -8.88 15.30
N ALA A 94 -6.87 -10.04 15.43
CA ALA A 94 -7.03 -10.96 16.55
C ALA A 94 -6.39 -10.46 17.84
N TRP A 95 -5.33 -9.67 17.74
CA TRP A 95 -4.66 -9.12 18.92
C TRP A 95 -5.39 -7.87 19.41
N SER A 96 -5.65 -7.81 20.72
CA SER A 96 -6.08 -6.61 21.39
C SER A 96 -5.76 -6.68 22.88
N LYS A 97 -5.50 -5.53 23.50
CA LYS A 97 -5.24 -5.43 24.94
C LYS A 97 -6.21 -4.43 25.56
N LEU A 98 -7.10 -4.91 26.43
CA LEU A 98 -7.93 -4.05 27.27
C LEU A 98 -7.13 -3.60 28.49
N ILE A 99 -7.04 -2.29 28.67
CA ILE A 99 -6.43 -1.65 29.83
C ILE A 99 -7.54 -0.97 30.62
N THR A 100 -7.56 -1.18 31.94
CA THR A 100 -8.55 -0.59 32.86
C THR A 100 -7.92 0.37 33.86
N ASP A 101 -6.61 0.26 34.11
CA ASP A 101 -5.85 1.25 34.84
C ASP A 101 -5.23 2.27 33.87
N GLN A 102 -5.72 3.51 33.93
CA GLN A 102 -5.21 4.61 33.11
C GLN A 102 -3.71 4.88 33.36
N SER A 103 -3.18 4.54 34.54
CA SER A 103 -1.77 4.75 34.87
C SER A 103 -0.82 3.96 33.97
N GLU A 104 -1.27 2.82 33.42
CA GLU A 104 -0.49 2.01 32.47
C GLU A 104 -0.32 2.70 31.10
N LEU A 105 -1.15 3.71 30.81
CA LEU A 105 -1.16 4.49 29.57
C LEU A 105 -0.42 5.83 29.69
N ALA A 106 0.37 6.02 30.75
CA ALA A 106 1.15 7.23 30.96
C ALA A 106 1.99 7.58 29.71
N GLY A 107 2.04 8.87 29.38
CA GLY A 107 2.75 9.41 28.21
C GLY A 107 1.92 9.43 26.93
N LEU A 108 0.89 8.58 26.78
CA LEU A 108 0.05 8.60 25.58
C LEU A 108 -0.68 9.94 25.41
N PRO A 109 -0.73 10.49 24.18
CA PRO A 109 -1.45 11.70 23.92
C PRO A 109 -2.96 11.49 24.04
N GLU A 110 -3.67 12.57 24.36
CA GLU A 110 -5.12 12.54 24.54
C GLU A 110 -5.86 11.99 23.31
N SER A 111 -5.39 12.27 22.08
CA SER A 111 -6.02 11.73 20.88
C SER A 111 -5.93 10.19 20.80
N ALA A 112 -4.81 9.60 21.25
CA ALA A 112 -4.65 8.15 21.30
C ALA A 112 -5.49 7.53 22.43
N LEU A 113 -5.57 8.17 23.59
CA LEU A 113 -6.42 7.75 24.70
C LEU A 113 -7.91 7.74 24.30
N GLN A 114 -8.37 8.79 23.62
CA GLN A 114 -9.76 8.86 23.16
C GLN A 114 -10.06 7.80 22.10
N LEU A 115 -9.13 7.56 21.16
CA LEU A 115 -9.28 6.48 20.18
C LEU A 115 -9.37 5.11 20.87
N ALA A 116 -8.46 4.80 21.80
CA ALA A 116 -8.47 3.53 22.52
C ALA A 116 -9.77 3.34 23.34
N ARG A 117 -10.29 4.42 23.94
CA ARG A 117 -11.59 4.40 24.66
C ARG A 117 -12.76 4.17 23.70
N GLN A 118 -12.77 4.83 22.55
CA GLN A 118 -13.79 4.63 21.52
C GLN A 118 -13.77 3.19 21.00
N THR A 119 -12.59 2.62 20.76
CA THR A 119 -12.43 1.22 20.35
C THR A 119 -12.95 0.26 21.43
N ALA A 120 -12.66 0.53 22.70
CA ALA A 120 -13.18 -0.28 23.81
C ALA A 120 -14.71 -0.25 23.87
N GLN A 121 -15.32 0.93 23.78
CA GLN A 121 -16.78 1.10 23.73
C GLN A 121 -17.42 0.35 22.56
N GLN A 122 -16.83 0.42 21.36
CA GLN A 122 -17.30 -0.30 20.18
C GLN A 122 -17.21 -1.83 20.35
N ARG A 123 -16.27 -2.32 21.18
CA ARG A 123 -16.11 -3.73 21.52
C ARG A 123 -16.87 -4.17 22.79
N GLY A 124 -17.69 -3.29 23.37
CA GLY A 124 -18.53 -3.60 24.53
C GLY A 124 -17.85 -3.43 25.89
N GLU A 125 -16.71 -2.74 25.95
CA GLU A 125 -15.91 -2.51 27.16
C GLU A 125 -15.86 -1.00 27.50
N PRO A 126 -16.94 -0.38 28.00
CA PRO A 126 -17.09 1.07 28.08
C PRO A 126 -16.17 1.77 29.09
N GLU A 127 -15.67 1.03 30.07
CA GLU A 127 -14.85 1.53 31.18
C GLU A 127 -13.33 1.40 30.93
N GLY A 128 -12.91 0.88 29.77
CA GLY A 128 -11.50 0.64 29.47
C GLY A 128 -10.98 1.36 28.23
N TRP A 129 -9.71 1.08 27.94
CA TRP A 129 -8.99 1.50 26.74
C TRP A 129 -8.54 0.25 26.00
N MET A 130 -8.93 0.11 24.74
CA MET A 130 -8.58 -1.04 23.92
C MET A 130 -7.46 -0.65 22.96
N LEU A 131 -6.29 -1.23 23.15
CA LEU A 131 -5.18 -1.14 22.20
C LEU A 131 -5.26 -2.30 21.19
N THR A 132 -4.92 -2.00 19.94
CA THR A 132 -4.92 -2.96 18.84
C THR A 132 -3.68 -2.80 17.96
N LEU A 133 -3.54 -3.64 16.92
CA LEU A 133 -2.39 -3.59 16.00
C LEU A 133 -2.64 -2.74 14.73
N GLU A 134 -3.83 -2.17 14.55
CA GLU A 134 -4.03 -1.14 13.54
C GLU A 134 -3.08 0.04 13.79
N PHE A 135 -2.47 0.56 12.72
CA PHE A 135 -1.35 1.50 12.82
C PHE A 135 -1.66 2.75 13.66
N PRO A 136 -2.87 3.37 13.59
CA PRO A 136 -3.24 4.49 14.46
C PRO A 136 -3.32 4.15 15.97
N SER A 137 -3.46 2.87 16.34
CA SER A 137 -3.36 2.41 17.74
C SER A 137 -1.94 2.03 18.11
N TYR A 138 -1.22 1.34 17.22
CA TYR A 138 0.13 0.84 17.47
C TYR A 138 1.17 1.97 17.58
N LEU A 139 1.18 2.88 16.61
CA LEU A 139 2.23 3.90 16.50
C LEU A 139 2.29 4.82 17.74
N PRO A 140 1.18 5.37 18.27
CA PRO A 140 1.25 6.21 19.46
C PRO A 140 1.83 5.52 20.68
N VAL A 141 1.62 4.19 20.84
CA VAL A 141 2.23 3.44 21.94
C VAL A 141 3.74 3.36 21.77
N MET A 142 4.21 3.06 20.57
CA MET A 142 5.64 2.99 20.28
C MET A 142 6.35 4.34 20.41
N THR A 143 5.64 5.43 20.17
CA THR A 143 6.19 6.79 20.18
C THR A 143 6.08 7.47 21.55
N TYR A 144 5.00 7.24 22.31
CA TYR A 144 4.68 8.08 23.46
C TYR A 144 4.51 7.35 24.80
N ALA A 145 4.23 6.04 24.81
CA ALA A 145 3.94 5.36 26.07
C ALA A 145 5.19 5.31 26.95
N ASP A 146 5.12 5.87 28.16
CA ASP A 146 6.23 5.87 29.12
C ASP A 146 6.48 4.44 29.67
N ASN A 147 5.44 3.61 29.70
CA ASN A 147 5.52 2.20 30.10
C ASN A 147 6.31 1.36 29.07
N ARG A 148 7.58 1.08 29.36
CA ARG A 148 8.47 0.28 28.49
C ARG A 148 7.95 -1.13 28.25
N GLU A 149 7.31 -1.75 29.24
CA GLU A 149 6.78 -3.11 29.10
C GLU A 149 5.59 -3.14 28.14
N LEU A 150 4.74 -2.11 28.19
CA LEU A 150 3.66 -1.95 27.22
C LEU A 150 4.21 -1.80 25.79
N ARG A 151 5.26 -0.98 25.59
CA ARG A 151 5.92 -0.85 24.28
C ARG A 151 6.51 -2.19 23.82
N ARG A 152 7.17 -2.93 24.70
CA ARG A 152 7.72 -4.26 24.40
C ARG A 152 6.63 -5.22 23.96
N GLU A 153 5.54 -5.32 24.71
CA GLU A 153 4.42 -6.22 24.40
C GLU A 153 3.80 -5.91 23.03
N LEU A 154 3.48 -4.64 22.75
CA LEU A 154 2.91 -4.25 21.46
C LEU A 154 3.90 -4.43 20.30
N TYR A 155 5.18 -4.08 20.50
CA TYR A 155 6.21 -4.30 19.49
C TYR A 155 6.36 -5.78 19.15
N THR A 156 6.41 -6.65 20.16
CA THR A 156 6.50 -8.09 19.95
C THR A 156 5.26 -8.58 19.21
N ALA A 157 4.06 -8.21 19.64
CA ALA A 157 2.82 -8.60 18.98
C ALA A 157 2.77 -8.14 17.51
N PHE A 158 3.19 -6.90 17.21
CA PHE A 158 3.20 -6.35 15.86
C PHE A 158 4.25 -6.99 14.95
N SER A 159 5.46 -7.22 15.46
CA SER A 159 6.60 -7.75 14.70
C SER A 159 6.53 -9.25 14.47
N THR A 160 5.66 -9.96 15.21
CA THR A 160 5.44 -11.41 15.10
C THR A 160 4.07 -11.77 14.54
N ARG A 161 3.39 -10.82 13.90
CA ARG A 161 2.11 -11.09 13.23
C ARG A 161 2.29 -12.15 12.15
N ALA A 162 1.37 -13.11 12.13
CA ALA A 162 1.33 -14.18 11.14
C ALA A 162 2.66 -14.95 11.06
N SER A 163 3.26 -15.25 12.22
CA SER A 163 4.47 -16.07 12.34
C SER A 163 4.31 -17.20 13.36
N ASP A 164 5.35 -18.01 13.48
CA ASP A 164 5.54 -19.04 14.50
C ASP A 164 5.89 -18.48 15.89
N GLN A 165 5.88 -17.15 16.05
CA GLN A 165 6.28 -16.44 17.28
C GLN A 165 5.15 -15.55 17.82
N GLY A 166 5.30 -15.09 19.06
CA GLY A 166 4.41 -14.12 19.66
C GLY A 166 3.06 -14.66 20.17
N PRO A 167 2.08 -13.78 20.42
CA PRO A 167 0.84 -14.13 21.14
C PRO A 167 -0.08 -15.09 20.38
N HIS A 168 0.11 -15.23 19.07
CA HIS A 168 -0.69 -16.11 18.18
C HIS A 168 0.19 -17.08 17.38
N ALA A 169 1.34 -17.44 17.94
CA ALA A 169 2.34 -18.33 17.33
C ALA A 169 1.68 -19.57 16.67
N GLY A 170 1.95 -19.76 15.39
CA GLY A 170 1.50 -20.94 14.63
C GLY A 170 0.04 -20.94 14.17
N GLN A 171 -0.78 -19.96 14.56
CA GLN A 171 -2.20 -19.93 14.15
C GLN A 171 -2.41 -19.44 12.70
N TRP A 172 -1.64 -18.43 12.29
CA TRP A 172 -1.68 -17.81 10.97
C TRP A 172 -0.27 -17.68 10.37
N ASP A 173 0.60 -18.65 10.67
CA ASP A 173 2.01 -18.59 10.28
C ASP A 173 2.17 -18.57 8.75
N ASN A 174 2.86 -17.53 8.27
CA ASN A 174 3.18 -17.33 6.87
C ASN A 174 4.57 -17.84 6.46
N SER A 175 5.37 -18.40 7.37
CA SER A 175 6.74 -18.85 7.10
C SER A 175 6.80 -19.89 5.98
N GLU A 176 6.04 -20.98 6.10
CA GLU A 176 5.97 -22.02 5.05
C GLU A 176 5.33 -21.49 3.75
N ILE A 177 4.37 -20.56 3.85
CA ILE A 177 3.73 -19.93 2.68
C ILE A 177 4.77 -19.13 1.90
N ILE A 178 5.61 -18.35 2.58
CA ILE A 178 6.71 -17.59 1.96
C ILE A 178 7.68 -18.53 1.25
N GLU A 179 8.12 -19.61 1.90
CA GLU A 179 9.03 -20.59 1.29
C GLU A 179 8.45 -21.21 0.02
N GLN A 180 7.16 -21.58 0.05
CA GLN A 180 6.46 -22.11 -1.11
C GLN A 180 6.38 -21.08 -2.25
N ILE A 181 6.04 -19.82 -1.92
CA ILE A 181 6.00 -18.73 -2.91
C ILE A 181 7.39 -18.54 -3.55
N LEU A 182 8.47 -18.51 -2.76
CA LEU A 182 9.83 -18.33 -3.27
C LEU A 182 10.23 -19.47 -4.21
N ARG A 183 9.99 -20.72 -3.81
CA ARG A 183 10.26 -21.91 -4.62
C ARG A 183 9.50 -21.88 -5.95
N LEU A 184 8.20 -21.61 -5.89
CA LEU A 184 7.33 -21.56 -7.07
C LEU A 184 7.68 -20.40 -8.00
N ARG A 185 8.02 -19.23 -7.46
CA ARG A 185 8.51 -18.08 -8.24
C ARG A 185 9.82 -18.39 -8.95
N HIS A 186 10.75 -19.06 -8.28
CA HIS A 186 12.02 -19.48 -8.90
C HIS A 186 11.78 -20.49 -10.03
N GLU A 187 10.95 -21.51 -9.80
CA GLU A 187 10.59 -22.49 -10.83
C GLU A 187 9.88 -21.82 -12.03
N GLN A 188 8.95 -20.89 -11.77
CA GLN A 188 8.26 -20.13 -12.82
C GLN A 188 9.24 -19.33 -13.69
N ALA A 189 10.24 -18.71 -13.07
CA ALA A 189 11.28 -17.95 -13.78
C ALA A 189 12.15 -18.87 -14.66
N GLN A 190 12.58 -20.01 -14.12
CA GLN A 190 13.37 -21.00 -14.86
C GLN A 190 12.62 -21.61 -16.04
N LEU A 191 11.30 -21.85 -15.91
CA LEU A 191 10.48 -22.32 -17.03
C LEU A 191 10.55 -21.36 -18.22
N LEU A 192 10.56 -20.06 -17.95
CA LEU A 192 10.63 -19.00 -18.94
C LEU A 192 12.07 -18.66 -19.38
N GLY A 193 13.08 -19.35 -18.86
CA GLY A 193 14.48 -19.15 -19.23
C GLY A 193 15.21 -18.03 -18.49
N PHE A 194 14.66 -17.53 -17.37
CA PHE A 194 15.37 -16.61 -16.47
C PHE A 194 16.13 -17.37 -15.39
N ASP A 195 17.26 -16.81 -14.92
CA ASP A 195 18.07 -17.40 -13.85
C ASP A 195 17.35 -17.34 -12.49
N ASN A 196 16.59 -16.27 -12.26
CA ASN A 196 15.83 -16.07 -11.03
C ASN A 196 14.58 -15.19 -11.25
N TYR A 197 13.75 -15.06 -10.22
CA TYR A 197 12.50 -14.30 -10.32
C TYR A 197 12.70 -12.78 -10.39
N ALA A 198 13.82 -12.25 -9.88
CA ALA A 198 14.13 -10.82 -9.99
C ALA A 198 14.34 -10.44 -11.46
N ASP A 199 15.08 -11.26 -12.24
CA ASP A 199 15.28 -11.03 -13.68
C ASP A 199 13.96 -11.08 -14.44
N ARG A 200 13.11 -12.07 -14.14
CA ARG A 200 11.74 -12.13 -14.68
C ARG A 200 10.95 -10.86 -14.35
N SER A 201 11.06 -10.36 -13.11
CA SER A 201 10.37 -9.16 -12.63
C SER A 201 10.87 -7.88 -13.32
N LEU A 202 12.16 -7.83 -13.68
CA LEU A 202 12.80 -6.71 -14.36
C LEU A 202 12.40 -6.59 -15.83
N ALA A 203 11.97 -7.68 -16.47
CA ALA A 203 11.46 -7.64 -17.85
C ALA A 203 10.31 -6.63 -18.06
N LYS A 204 9.61 -6.22 -16.99
CA LYS A 204 8.55 -5.20 -17.01
C LYS A 204 8.97 -3.83 -16.42
N LYS A 205 10.24 -3.64 -16.07
CA LYS A 205 10.77 -2.48 -15.34
C LYS A 205 11.73 -1.64 -16.21
N MET A 206 12.15 -0.49 -15.70
CA MET A 206 13.19 0.35 -16.32
C MET A 206 14.59 -0.15 -16.00
N ALA A 207 14.82 -0.66 -14.79
CA ALA A 207 16.09 -1.26 -14.41
C ALA A 207 16.41 -2.46 -15.32
N GLU A 208 17.64 -2.51 -15.81
CA GLU A 208 18.07 -3.41 -16.88
C GLU A 208 18.57 -4.76 -16.34
N SER A 209 19.04 -4.81 -15.09
CA SER A 209 19.57 -6.03 -14.48
C SER A 209 19.46 -6.01 -12.95
N SER A 210 19.49 -7.20 -12.33
CA SER A 210 19.54 -7.33 -10.88
C SER A 210 20.82 -6.73 -10.29
N GLU A 211 21.92 -6.77 -11.05
CA GLU A 211 23.21 -6.16 -10.67
C GLU A 211 23.08 -4.65 -10.54
N GLN A 212 22.48 -3.97 -11.53
CA GLN A 212 22.24 -2.53 -11.48
C GLN A 212 21.40 -2.14 -10.25
N VAL A 213 20.36 -2.91 -9.93
CA VAL A 213 19.54 -2.69 -8.73
C VAL A 213 20.37 -2.82 -7.46
N MET A 214 21.19 -3.87 -7.35
CA MET A 214 22.03 -4.10 -6.17
C MET A 214 23.12 -3.04 -6.03
N GLU A 215 23.76 -2.61 -7.12
CA GLU A 215 24.73 -1.52 -7.11
C GLU A 215 24.11 -0.22 -6.60
N PHE A 216 22.92 0.14 -7.09
CA PHE A 216 22.19 1.32 -6.64
C PHE A 216 21.88 1.26 -5.12
N LEU A 217 21.34 0.13 -4.64
CA LEU A 217 21.01 -0.05 -3.22
C LEU A 217 22.25 -0.04 -2.32
N ASN A 218 23.35 -0.64 -2.77
CA ASN A 218 24.61 -0.66 -2.04
C ASN A 218 25.26 0.73 -1.99
N ASP A 219 25.21 1.52 -3.07
CA ASP A 219 25.68 2.91 -3.06
C ASP A 219 24.86 3.78 -2.10
N LEU A 220 23.53 3.62 -2.09
CA LEU A 220 22.66 4.31 -1.13
C LEU A 220 23.00 3.92 0.31
N THR A 221 23.23 2.62 0.57
CA THR A 221 23.64 2.12 1.89
C THR A 221 24.99 2.70 2.30
N ALA A 222 25.98 2.70 1.41
CA ALA A 222 27.31 3.24 1.68
C ALA A 222 27.29 4.74 2.04
N ARG A 223 26.36 5.50 1.46
CA ARG A 223 26.18 6.94 1.75
C ARG A 223 25.39 7.22 3.03
N SER A 224 24.45 6.35 3.40
CA SER A 224 23.53 6.57 4.53
C SER A 224 23.97 5.89 5.83
N HIS A 225 24.75 4.80 5.77
CA HIS A 225 25.10 3.99 6.94
C HIS A 225 25.78 4.80 8.06
N ARG A 226 26.77 5.62 7.71
CA ARG A 226 27.50 6.44 8.70
C ARG A 226 26.59 7.43 9.43
N GLN A 227 25.61 7.99 8.72
CA GLN A 227 24.64 8.89 9.33
C GLN A 227 23.74 8.12 10.30
N ALA A 228 23.24 6.94 9.91
CA ALA A 228 22.42 6.09 10.77
C ALA A 228 23.17 5.64 12.05
N GLU A 229 24.46 5.30 11.94
CA GLU A 229 25.31 4.98 13.11
C GLU A 229 25.46 6.18 14.04
N THR A 230 25.64 7.38 13.48
CA THR A 230 25.77 8.63 14.23
C THR A 230 24.47 8.95 14.97
N GLU A 231 23.33 8.84 14.30
CA GLU A 231 22.00 9.08 14.89
C GLU A 231 21.68 8.07 16.00
N LEU A 232 22.01 6.78 15.80
CA LEU A 232 21.83 5.77 16.84
C LEU A 232 22.73 6.00 18.05
N ALA A 233 23.99 6.40 17.85
CA ALA A 233 24.90 6.73 18.94
C ALA A 233 24.44 7.96 19.73
N GLU A 234 23.94 8.98 19.03
CA GLU A 234 23.34 10.17 19.63
C GLU A 234 22.09 9.80 20.44
N LEU A 235 21.21 8.96 19.89
CA LEU A 235 20.01 8.49 20.56
C LEU A 235 20.33 7.72 21.85
N ARG A 236 21.34 6.83 21.81
CA ARG A 236 21.83 6.10 22.99
C ARG A 236 22.38 7.05 24.04
N SER A 237 23.16 8.04 23.64
CA SER A 237 23.75 9.02 24.55
C SER A 237 22.66 9.85 25.24
N PHE A 238 21.70 10.35 24.47
CA PHE A 238 20.54 11.09 24.97
C PHE A 238 19.71 10.26 25.97
N ALA A 239 19.40 9.01 25.62
CA ALA A 239 18.62 8.11 26.49
C ALA A 239 19.36 7.79 27.80
N ALA A 240 20.68 7.58 27.74
CA ALA A 240 21.51 7.34 28.92
C ALA A 240 21.58 8.58 29.84
N GLU A 241 21.82 9.77 29.28
CA GLU A 241 21.98 11.01 30.03
C GLU A 241 20.68 11.46 30.70
N HIS A 242 19.57 11.45 29.96
CA HIS A 242 18.31 12.03 30.43
C HIS A 242 17.36 11.02 31.10
N TYR A 243 17.46 9.73 30.74
CA TYR A 243 16.51 8.71 31.19
C TYR A 243 17.17 7.51 31.85
N ARG A 244 18.51 7.50 32.00
CA ARG A 244 19.29 6.39 32.57
C ARG A 244 19.07 5.06 31.83
N ALA A 245 18.65 5.13 30.56
CA ALA A 245 18.49 3.97 29.69
C ALA A 245 19.80 3.71 28.95
N THR A 246 20.62 2.79 29.47
CA THR A 246 21.97 2.50 28.95
C THR A 246 21.95 1.54 27.76
N GLU A 247 20.86 0.79 27.58
CA GLU A 247 20.65 -0.13 26.45
C GLU A 247 19.31 0.19 25.80
N LEU A 248 19.31 0.25 24.47
CA LEU A 248 18.11 0.49 23.67
C LEU A 248 17.76 -0.75 22.88
N GLU A 249 16.52 -1.20 23.05
CA GLU A 249 15.91 -2.25 22.27
C GLU A 249 15.08 -1.67 21.12
N ALA A 250 14.63 -2.50 20.20
CA ALA A 250 13.83 -2.05 19.05
C ALA A 250 12.55 -1.29 19.46
N TRP A 251 11.92 -1.66 20.59
CA TRP A 251 10.75 -0.98 21.14
C TRP A 251 11.06 0.33 21.90
N ASP A 252 12.33 0.69 22.03
CA ASP A 252 12.77 1.94 22.64
C ASP A 252 13.12 3.02 21.60
N ILE A 253 13.42 2.62 20.35
CA ILE A 253 13.91 3.53 19.31
C ILE A 253 12.90 4.65 19.02
N GLY A 254 11.64 4.31 18.74
CA GLY A 254 10.60 5.31 18.42
C GLY A 254 10.37 6.29 19.56
N TYR A 255 10.24 5.76 20.79
CA TYR A 255 10.01 6.55 21.99
C TYR A 255 11.13 7.55 22.27
N PHE A 256 12.40 7.11 22.28
CA PHE A 256 13.50 8.04 22.53
C PHE A 256 13.76 8.99 21.36
N SER A 257 13.46 8.57 20.12
CA SER A 257 13.57 9.45 18.95
C SER A 257 12.61 10.62 19.08
N GLU A 258 11.40 10.38 19.57
CA GLU A 258 10.42 11.44 19.84
C GLU A 258 10.88 12.36 20.97
N LYS A 259 11.34 11.81 22.09
CA LYS A 259 11.85 12.62 23.22
C LYS A 259 13.05 13.49 22.78
N LEU A 260 13.93 12.95 21.95
CA LEU A 260 15.07 13.68 21.39
C LEU A 260 14.62 14.78 20.43
N ARG A 261 13.68 14.47 19.52
CA ARG A 261 13.08 15.45 18.60
C ARG A 261 12.43 16.60 19.37
N GLN A 262 11.65 16.29 20.41
CA GLN A 262 11.01 17.27 21.26
C GLN A 262 12.05 18.16 21.96
N GLN A 263 13.12 17.57 22.52
CA GLN A 263 14.19 18.37 23.14
C GLN A 263 14.90 19.29 22.14
N ARG A 264 15.13 18.83 20.91
CA ARG A 264 15.87 19.60 19.90
C ARG A 264 15.07 20.74 19.28
N TYR A 265 13.80 20.50 19.01
CA TYR A 265 12.99 21.37 18.15
C TYR A 265 11.78 21.97 18.85
N ASP A 266 11.50 21.58 20.09
CA ASP A 266 10.35 22.02 20.89
C ASP A 266 9.02 21.83 20.15
N ILE A 267 8.92 20.71 19.41
CA ILE A 267 7.75 20.36 18.60
C ILE A 267 7.50 18.85 18.59
N THR A 268 6.23 18.48 18.69
CA THR A 268 5.75 17.10 18.57
C THR A 268 4.70 16.98 17.45
N GLN A 269 4.55 15.77 16.90
CA GLN A 269 3.48 15.51 15.93
C GLN A 269 2.09 15.70 16.54
N GLU A 270 1.91 15.44 17.83
CA GLU A 270 0.62 15.64 18.50
C GLU A 270 0.24 17.13 18.60
N GLU A 271 1.20 18.03 18.87
CA GLU A 271 0.95 19.48 18.88
C GLU A 271 0.58 20.02 17.51
N LEU A 272 1.08 19.38 16.44
CA LEU A 272 0.75 19.73 15.06
C LEU A 272 -0.61 19.19 14.61
N LYS A 273 -1.09 18.09 15.19
CA LYS A 273 -2.33 17.40 14.78
C LYS A 273 -3.56 18.33 14.68
N PRO A 274 -3.81 19.27 15.62
CA PRO A 274 -4.90 20.24 15.50
C PRO A 274 -4.84 21.17 14.28
N TYR A 275 -3.67 21.34 13.66
CA TYR A 275 -3.47 22.17 12.47
C TYR A 275 -3.78 21.42 11.17
N PHE A 276 -3.97 20.09 11.24
CA PHE A 276 -4.28 19.23 10.10
C PHE A 276 -5.65 18.53 10.24
N PRO A 277 -6.76 19.25 10.45
CA PRO A 277 -8.08 18.63 10.37
C PRO A 277 -8.38 18.23 8.92
N GLU A 278 -9.04 17.09 8.72
CA GLU A 278 -9.47 16.60 7.38
C GLU A 278 -10.19 17.70 6.58
N THR A 279 -11.03 18.47 7.27
CA THR A 279 -11.84 19.57 6.71
C THR A 279 -11.01 20.73 6.17
N ARG A 280 -9.71 20.79 6.46
CA ARG A 280 -8.75 21.75 5.89
C ARG A 280 -7.73 21.09 4.98
N VAL A 281 -7.26 19.88 5.33
CA VAL A 281 -6.27 19.14 4.56
C VAL A 281 -6.79 18.83 3.16
N LEU A 282 -8.02 18.27 3.03
CA LEU A 282 -8.57 17.91 1.72
C LEU A 282 -8.78 19.14 0.80
N PRO A 283 -9.47 20.22 1.25
CA PRO A 283 -9.56 21.44 0.43
C PRO A 283 -8.20 22.08 0.14
N GLY A 284 -7.24 21.97 1.05
CA GLY A 284 -5.87 22.43 0.86
C GLY A 284 -5.16 21.69 -0.27
N MET A 285 -5.18 20.36 -0.24
CA MET A 285 -4.66 19.50 -1.31
C MET A 285 -5.33 19.81 -2.65
N PHE A 286 -6.67 19.94 -2.68
CA PHE A 286 -7.41 20.30 -3.89
C PHE A 286 -7.01 21.68 -4.43
N ALA A 287 -6.75 22.66 -3.56
CA ALA A 287 -6.27 23.97 -3.96
C ALA A 287 -4.84 23.92 -4.54
N VAL A 288 -3.96 23.06 -4.01
CA VAL A 288 -2.61 22.85 -4.56
C VAL A 288 -2.71 22.31 -5.99
N VAL A 289 -3.46 21.24 -6.21
CA VAL A 289 -3.56 20.60 -7.53
C VAL A 289 -4.35 21.45 -8.53
N LYS A 290 -5.29 22.27 -8.06
CA LYS A 290 -5.91 23.32 -8.88
C LYS A 290 -4.88 24.33 -9.39
N ARG A 291 -3.94 24.77 -8.56
CA ARG A 291 -2.88 25.73 -8.95
C ARG A 291 -1.86 25.09 -9.90
N LEU A 292 -1.49 23.84 -9.67
CA LEU A 292 -0.49 23.13 -10.46
C LEU A 292 -1.04 22.68 -11.82
N TYR A 293 -2.27 22.15 -11.86
CA TYR A 293 -2.80 21.46 -13.03
C TYR A 293 -4.07 22.08 -13.63
N GLY A 294 -4.62 23.12 -13.01
CA GLY A 294 -5.83 23.79 -13.51
C GLY A 294 -7.08 22.92 -13.45
N ILE A 295 -7.12 21.95 -12.53
CA ILE A 295 -8.27 21.05 -12.31
C ILE A 295 -9.13 21.52 -11.14
N GLU A 296 -10.41 21.18 -11.19
CA GLU A 296 -11.38 21.43 -10.12
C GLU A 296 -11.90 20.11 -9.58
N ILE A 297 -11.98 20.01 -8.26
CA ILE A 297 -12.42 18.79 -7.58
C ILE A 297 -13.64 19.12 -6.73
N SER A 298 -14.71 18.35 -6.92
CA SER A 298 -15.96 18.50 -6.18
C SER A 298 -16.46 17.14 -5.70
N GLU A 299 -17.10 17.14 -4.53
CA GLU A 299 -17.69 15.92 -3.99
C GLU A 299 -19.06 15.67 -4.64
N VAL A 300 -19.31 14.42 -5.04
CA VAL A 300 -20.57 13.97 -5.62
C VAL A 300 -21.29 13.08 -4.62
N LYS A 301 -22.56 13.37 -4.36
CA LYS A 301 -23.42 12.64 -3.41
C LYS A 301 -24.32 11.66 -4.16
N GLY A 302 -24.85 10.67 -3.44
CA GLY A 302 -25.80 9.69 -3.99
C GLY A 302 -25.17 8.57 -4.81
N VAL A 303 -23.84 8.45 -4.80
CA VAL A 303 -23.12 7.32 -5.38
C VAL A 303 -23.09 6.15 -4.40
N ASP A 304 -23.26 4.94 -4.91
CA ASP A 304 -23.20 3.70 -4.12
C ASP A 304 -21.80 3.50 -3.53
N ARG A 305 -21.76 3.04 -2.28
CA ARG A 305 -20.52 2.92 -1.49
C ARG A 305 -20.55 1.68 -0.63
N TRP A 306 -19.39 1.08 -0.39
CA TRP A 306 -19.25 -0.09 0.50
C TRP A 306 -19.19 0.26 1.99
N HIS A 307 -18.93 1.53 2.33
CA HIS A 307 -18.84 2.00 3.71
C HIS A 307 -19.34 3.46 3.83
N PRO A 308 -20.02 3.85 4.92
CA PRO A 308 -20.57 5.21 5.08
C PRO A 308 -19.52 6.32 5.03
N ASP A 309 -18.29 6.03 5.47
CA ASP A 309 -17.18 6.99 5.47
C ASP A 309 -16.51 7.19 4.11
N VAL A 310 -16.82 6.34 3.12
CA VAL A 310 -16.28 6.50 1.76
C VAL A 310 -16.88 7.75 1.14
N ARG A 311 -16.07 8.58 0.50
CA ARG A 311 -16.53 9.77 -0.22
C ARG A 311 -16.23 9.60 -1.71
N PHE A 312 -17.01 10.24 -2.56
CA PHE A 312 -16.83 10.15 -4.02
C PHE A 312 -16.69 11.55 -4.60
N PHE A 313 -15.71 11.72 -5.49
CA PHE A 313 -15.34 13.01 -6.06
C PHE A 313 -15.22 12.91 -7.57
N GLU A 314 -15.46 14.03 -8.25
CA GLU A 314 -15.14 14.20 -9.66
C GLU A 314 -14.02 15.23 -9.83
N ILE A 315 -13.24 15.07 -10.91
CA ILE A 315 -12.20 16.00 -11.35
C ILE A 315 -12.64 16.57 -12.69
N ARG A 316 -12.76 17.90 -12.77
CA ARG A 316 -13.05 18.62 -14.01
C ARG A 316 -11.88 19.48 -14.45
N SER A 317 -11.73 19.66 -15.76
CA SER A 317 -10.78 20.63 -16.31
C SER A 317 -11.26 22.06 -16.07
N HIS A 318 -10.39 23.05 -16.29
CA HIS A 318 -10.77 24.47 -16.27
C HIS A 318 -11.91 24.83 -17.26
N GLN A 319 -12.17 23.99 -18.26
CA GLN A 319 -13.25 24.16 -19.23
C GLN A 319 -14.55 23.44 -18.81
N GLY A 320 -14.56 22.79 -17.65
CA GLY A 320 -15.71 22.06 -17.12
C GLY A 320 -15.83 20.60 -17.61
N GLU A 321 -14.90 20.13 -18.45
CA GLU A 321 -14.86 18.75 -18.95
C GLU A 321 -14.57 17.78 -17.81
N LEU A 322 -15.34 16.69 -17.69
CA LEU A 322 -15.09 15.63 -16.73
C LEU A 322 -13.84 14.84 -17.14
N ARG A 323 -12.84 14.78 -16.26
CA ARG A 323 -11.54 14.13 -16.55
C ARG A 323 -11.38 12.80 -15.85
N GLY A 324 -11.91 12.67 -14.64
CA GLY A 324 -11.82 11.45 -13.84
C GLY A 324 -12.66 11.55 -12.58
N GLN A 325 -12.84 10.41 -11.90
CA GLN A 325 -13.58 10.36 -10.63
C GLN A 325 -12.86 9.44 -9.65
N PHE A 326 -13.11 9.60 -8.36
CA PHE A 326 -12.49 8.71 -7.38
C PHE A 326 -13.28 8.54 -6.10
N TYR A 327 -13.16 7.35 -5.53
CA TYR A 327 -13.57 7.06 -4.16
C TYR A 327 -12.40 7.35 -3.21
N LEU A 328 -12.71 7.91 -2.06
CA LEU A 328 -11.77 8.20 -0.99
C LEU A 328 -12.20 7.49 0.29
N ASP A 329 -11.37 6.56 0.78
CA ASP A 329 -11.61 5.74 1.96
C ASP A 329 -10.45 5.89 2.98
N LEU A 330 -10.56 6.88 3.86
CA LEU A 330 -9.43 7.36 4.67
C LEU A 330 -9.13 6.54 5.93
N TYR A 331 -10.15 6.00 6.58
CA TYR A 331 -10.03 5.61 7.99
C TYR A 331 -9.66 4.14 8.19
N ALA A 332 -8.81 3.91 9.20
CA ALA A 332 -8.52 2.56 9.70
C ALA A 332 -9.78 1.94 10.32
N ARG A 333 -10.01 0.66 10.06
CA ARG A 333 -11.09 -0.12 10.67
C ARG A 333 -10.81 -1.62 10.58
N PRO A 334 -11.41 -2.44 11.45
CA PRO A 334 -11.30 -3.88 11.35
C PRO A 334 -11.70 -4.41 9.98
N LYS A 335 -11.03 -5.47 9.53
CA LYS A 335 -11.23 -6.14 8.22
C LYS A 335 -10.87 -5.30 6.99
N LYS A 336 -10.34 -4.08 7.14
CA LYS A 336 -9.68 -3.33 6.06
C LYS A 336 -8.19 -3.65 6.06
N ARG A 337 -7.60 -3.88 4.88
CA ARG A 337 -6.16 -4.08 4.74
C ARG A 337 -5.41 -2.84 5.26
N GLY A 338 -4.30 -3.04 5.98
CA GLY A 338 -3.46 -1.94 6.48
C GLY A 338 -2.67 -1.23 5.37
N GLY A 339 -2.04 -0.11 5.71
CA GLY A 339 -1.24 0.71 4.78
C GLY A 339 -2.06 1.81 4.09
N ALA A 340 -1.53 2.34 3.00
CA ALA A 340 -2.24 3.22 2.08
C ALA A 340 -1.94 2.73 0.65
N TRP A 341 -2.91 2.91 -0.24
CA TRP A 341 -2.77 2.54 -1.64
C TRP A 341 -3.81 3.25 -2.51
N MET A 342 -3.46 3.37 -3.78
CA MET A 342 -4.36 3.70 -4.87
C MET A 342 -4.60 2.44 -5.71
N ASP A 343 -5.82 2.30 -6.24
CA ASP A 343 -6.15 1.24 -7.20
C ASP A 343 -7.06 1.76 -8.33
N GLY A 344 -6.97 1.13 -9.49
CA GLY A 344 -7.84 1.43 -10.63
C GLY A 344 -9.22 0.80 -10.45
N CYS A 345 -10.28 1.59 -10.58
CA CYS A 345 -11.66 1.10 -10.64
C CYS A 345 -12.10 0.91 -12.09
N ILE A 346 -11.91 1.96 -12.88
CA ILE A 346 -12.19 2.00 -14.32
C ILE A 346 -10.99 2.65 -14.99
N ASP A 347 -10.45 2.00 -16.02
CA ASP A 347 -9.40 2.57 -16.86
C ASP A 347 -10.00 3.54 -17.88
N ARG A 348 -9.23 4.55 -18.29
CA ARG A 348 -9.66 5.41 -19.38
C ARG A 348 -9.71 4.62 -20.69
N MET A 349 -10.81 4.76 -21.42
CA MET A 349 -10.96 4.27 -22.79
C MET A 349 -11.62 5.36 -23.63
N PHE A 350 -11.07 5.64 -24.81
CA PHE A 350 -11.71 6.55 -25.75
C PHE A 350 -11.62 6.01 -27.17
N SER A 351 -12.74 6.03 -27.89
CA SER A 351 -12.86 5.72 -29.31
C SER A 351 -14.08 6.45 -29.87
N ASP A 352 -14.33 6.36 -31.18
CA ASP A 352 -15.51 6.97 -31.81
C ASP A 352 -16.84 6.54 -31.19
N ASP A 353 -16.87 5.34 -30.58
CA ASP A 353 -18.07 4.74 -29.97
C ASP A 353 -18.02 4.67 -28.43
N CYS A 354 -16.92 5.09 -27.79
CA CYS A 354 -16.70 4.94 -26.35
C CYS A 354 -16.00 6.15 -25.76
N ASP A 355 -16.55 6.72 -24.69
CA ASP A 355 -15.89 7.71 -23.85
C ASP A 355 -16.01 7.29 -22.39
N GLN A 356 -15.07 6.45 -21.96
CA GLN A 356 -15.01 5.89 -20.62
C GLN A 356 -14.09 6.74 -19.74
N ILE A 357 -14.69 7.43 -18.79
CA ILE A 357 -14.00 8.24 -17.79
C ILE A 357 -13.30 7.33 -16.77
N PRO A 358 -12.01 7.56 -16.46
CA PRO A 358 -11.30 6.76 -15.48
C PRO A 358 -11.84 7.01 -14.06
N VAL A 359 -11.89 5.94 -13.27
CA VAL A 359 -12.26 5.97 -11.85
C VAL A 359 -11.16 5.32 -11.01
N ALA A 360 -10.83 5.90 -9.87
CA ALA A 360 -9.84 5.37 -8.93
C ALA A 360 -10.41 5.10 -7.53
N TYR A 361 -9.77 4.19 -6.80
CA TYR A 361 -9.91 4.02 -5.37
C TYR A 361 -8.68 4.60 -4.68
N LEU A 362 -8.86 5.55 -3.76
CA LEU A 362 -7.80 6.05 -2.90
C LEU A 362 -8.10 5.60 -1.47
N THR A 363 -7.23 4.77 -0.92
CA THR A 363 -7.46 4.13 0.38
C THR A 363 -6.30 4.42 1.32
N CYS A 364 -6.61 4.90 2.52
CA CYS A 364 -5.65 5.11 3.61
C CYS A 364 -6.11 4.38 4.87
N ASN A 365 -5.30 4.42 5.93
CA ASN A 365 -5.66 3.88 7.25
C ASN A 365 -5.35 4.90 8.36
N PHE A 366 -5.89 6.10 8.21
CA PHE A 366 -5.69 7.20 9.14
C PHE A 366 -6.54 7.04 10.40
N SER A 367 -6.16 7.81 11.42
CA SER A 367 -6.93 7.99 12.65
C SER A 367 -8.38 8.39 12.32
N PRO A 368 -9.39 7.62 12.76
CA PRO A 368 -10.78 7.98 12.51
C PRO A 368 -11.20 9.22 13.33
N PRO A 369 -12.34 9.84 13.00
CA PRO A 369 -12.97 10.85 13.84
C PRO A 369 -13.21 10.32 15.26
N VAL A 370 -12.96 11.16 16.27
CA VAL A 370 -13.14 10.80 17.69
C VAL A 370 -14.03 11.82 18.39
N GLY A 371 -14.99 11.34 19.19
CA GLY A 371 -15.84 12.19 20.03
C GLY A 371 -16.68 13.21 19.26
N GLY A 372 -17.10 12.89 18.03
CA GLY A 372 -17.90 13.79 17.17
C GLY A 372 -17.12 14.97 16.57
N LYS A 373 -15.81 15.02 16.74
CA LYS A 373 -14.92 16.00 16.10
C LYS A 373 -14.44 15.47 14.74
N PRO A 374 -14.07 16.34 13.78
CA PRO A 374 -13.43 15.91 12.55
C PRO A 374 -12.16 15.09 12.82
N ALA A 375 -11.80 14.20 11.90
CA ALA A 375 -10.50 13.54 11.97
C ALA A 375 -9.37 14.57 11.91
N LEU A 376 -8.35 14.37 12.74
CA LEU A 376 -7.14 15.17 12.77
C LEU A 376 -5.98 14.28 12.34
N PHE A 377 -5.17 14.76 11.41
CA PHE A 377 -4.09 13.99 10.81
C PHE A 377 -2.73 14.37 11.40
N THR A 378 -1.83 13.40 11.50
CA THR A 378 -0.41 13.70 11.65
C THR A 378 0.15 14.27 10.34
N HIS A 379 1.30 14.90 10.39
CA HIS A 379 1.99 15.35 9.17
C HIS A 379 2.25 14.17 8.20
N ASP A 380 2.61 13.00 8.72
CA ASP A 380 2.89 11.81 7.91
C ASP A 380 1.61 11.28 7.24
N GLU A 381 0.46 11.35 7.90
CA GLU A 381 -0.84 11.03 7.30
C GLU A 381 -1.18 12.03 6.17
N VAL A 382 -0.86 13.32 6.35
CA VAL A 382 -1.01 14.32 5.26
C VAL A 382 -0.10 14.01 4.08
N GLN A 383 1.18 13.68 4.31
CA GLN A 383 2.10 13.27 3.24
C GLN A 383 1.62 12.00 2.53
N THR A 384 1.14 11.02 3.28
CA THR A 384 0.56 9.78 2.74
C THR A 384 -0.64 10.09 1.84
N LEU A 385 -1.50 11.02 2.23
CA LEU A 385 -2.64 11.43 1.41
C LEU A 385 -2.21 12.07 0.08
N PHE A 386 -1.19 12.94 0.12
CA PHE A 386 -0.62 13.53 -1.10
C PHE A 386 0.02 12.46 -1.99
N HIS A 387 0.72 11.49 -1.39
CA HIS A 387 1.31 10.37 -2.09
C HIS A 387 0.27 9.54 -2.87
N GLU A 388 -0.79 9.08 -2.19
CA GLU A 388 -1.86 8.33 -2.87
C GLU A 388 -2.61 9.19 -3.90
N PHE A 389 -2.73 10.49 -3.64
CA PHE A 389 -3.34 11.40 -4.60
C PHE A 389 -2.46 11.60 -5.84
N GLY A 390 -1.14 11.51 -5.73
CA GLY A 390 -0.23 11.50 -6.88
C GLY A 390 -0.45 10.30 -7.80
N HIS A 391 -0.59 9.10 -7.23
CA HIS A 391 -1.04 7.91 -7.99
C HIS A 391 -2.41 8.13 -8.64
N GLY A 392 -3.36 8.67 -7.88
CA GLY A 392 -4.70 9.01 -8.36
C GLY A 392 -4.66 9.96 -9.55
N LEU A 393 -3.88 11.04 -9.48
CA LEU A 393 -3.71 12.00 -10.57
C LEU A 393 -3.10 11.36 -11.81
N HIS A 394 -2.10 10.49 -11.64
CA HIS A 394 -1.46 9.79 -12.76
C HIS A 394 -2.47 8.94 -13.56
N HIS A 395 -3.37 8.25 -12.86
CA HIS A 395 -4.45 7.49 -13.48
C HIS A 395 -5.53 8.38 -14.09
N LEU A 396 -6.06 9.32 -13.31
CA LEU A 396 -7.26 10.08 -13.63
C LEU A 396 -7.04 11.18 -14.68
N LEU A 397 -5.83 11.72 -14.79
CA LEU A 397 -5.51 12.77 -15.76
C LEU A 397 -4.90 12.24 -17.05
N THR A 398 -4.83 10.91 -17.21
CA THR A 398 -4.27 10.30 -18.42
C THR A 398 -4.97 10.79 -19.68
N ARG A 399 -4.19 10.96 -20.75
CA ARG A 399 -4.67 11.27 -22.10
C ARG A 399 -4.48 10.11 -23.06
N VAL A 400 -4.06 8.96 -22.55
CA VAL A 400 -3.92 7.74 -23.32
C VAL A 400 -5.28 7.05 -23.38
N ASP A 401 -5.72 6.71 -24.59
CA ASP A 401 -7.06 6.22 -24.89
C ASP A 401 -7.21 4.69 -24.76
N TYR A 402 -6.09 3.97 -24.62
CA TYR A 402 -6.05 2.50 -24.62
C TYR A 402 -5.88 1.94 -23.21
N PRO A 403 -6.86 1.22 -22.63
CA PRO A 403 -6.83 0.76 -21.24
C PRO A 403 -5.54 0.05 -20.82
N GLY A 404 -5.00 -0.83 -21.66
CA GLY A 404 -3.78 -1.59 -21.37
C GLY A 404 -2.50 -0.75 -21.23
N VAL A 405 -2.55 0.54 -21.58
CA VAL A 405 -1.45 1.50 -21.41
C VAL A 405 -1.93 2.87 -20.88
N ALA A 406 -3.19 2.99 -20.48
CA ALA A 406 -3.75 4.21 -19.91
C ALA A 406 -3.42 4.32 -18.43
N GLY A 407 -3.34 5.56 -17.94
CA GLY A 407 -3.03 5.84 -16.54
C GLY A 407 -1.72 5.20 -16.12
N ILE A 408 -1.78 4.42 -15.04
CA ILE A 408 -0.63 3.71 -14.47
C ILE A 408 -0.29 2.40 -15.21
N ASN A 409 -1.19 1.85 -16.03
CA ASN A 409 -1.00 0.53 -16.68
C ASN A 409 0.15 0.51 -17.69
N GLY A 410 0.42 1.64 -18.33
CA GLY A 410 1.50 1.77 -19.33
C GLY A 410 2.89 1.95 -18.74
N VAL A 411 2.99 2.10 -17.42
CA VAL A 411 4.18 2.59 -16.72
C VAL A 411 4.94 1.44 -16.07
N ALA A 412 6.26 1.51 -16.14
CA ALA A 412 7.14 0.54 -15.50
C ALA A 412 7.00 0.64 -13.96
N TRP A 413 7.04 -0.50 -13.27
CA TRP A 413 6.76 -0.56 -11.83
C TRP A 413 7.72 0.27 -10.97
N ASP A 414 8.97 0.40 -11.39
CA ASP A 414 10.01 1.20 -10.75
C ASP A 414 9.93 2.72 -11.06
N ALA A 415 8.98 3.13 -11.91
CA ALA A 415 8.66 4.53 -12.19
C ALA A 415 7.26 4.94 -11.70
N VAL A 416 6.41 3.98 -11.31
CA VAL A 416 5.04 4.27 -10.88
C VAL A 416 5.01 5.16 -9.63
N GLU A 417 6.04 5.06 -8.78
CA GLU A 417 6.17 5.87 -7.55
C GLU A 417 6.64 7.31 -7.80
N LEU A 418 6.96 7.70 -9.04
CA LEU A 418 7.43 9.05 -9.31
C LEU A 418 6.34 10.11 -9.04
N PRO A 419 5.09 10.00 -9.55
CA PRO A 419 4.08 11.02 -9.31
C PRO A 419 3.57 11.03 -7.87
N SER A 420 3.59 9.89 -7.19
CA SER A 420 3.22 9.77 -5.78
C SER A 420 4.26 10.42 -4.87
N GLN A 421 5.56 10.17 -5.07
CA GLN A 421 6.62 10.82 -4.28
C GLN A 421 6.83 12.30 -4.62
N PHE A 422 6.44 12.73 -5.83
CA PHE A 422 6.53 14.13 -6.24
C PHE A 422 5.51 15.03 -5.53
N MET A 423 4.30 14.50 -5.29
CA MET A 423 3.22 15.20 -4.58
C MET A 423 3.51 15.28 -3.09
#